data_AF-A0A1Z5HD59-F1
#
_entry.id   AF-A0A1Z5HD59-F1
#
_cell.length_a   1.000
_cell.length_b   1.000
_cell.length_c   1.000
_cell.angle_alpha   90.00
_cell.angle_beta   90.00
_cell.angle_gamma   90.00
#
_symmetry.space_group_name_H-M   'P 1'
#
loop_
_entity.id
_entity.type
_entity.pdbx_description
1 polymer ?
#
loop_
_entity_poly.entity_id
_entity_poly.type
_entity_poly.pdbx_seq_one_letter_code
_entity_poly.pdbx_strand_id
1 'polypeptide(L)'
;MNHLNKFNGVSSKTSSSNPKSPSLRSIINQCMHFTTKLKEGSFQFFIVGSYARGTQSCKSDVDLLLFVDTYEYKQEIDQKFRAFYFTLHKKLHCTPDLNYPGELISIEEFNNAIEHSITENISSPELLYDALVWSSMLLGPQISITRKEHQLIALKERSLELMEFWRGCVAPNSSLETFISNKNLYSTVHRRILWI
;
A
#
# COMPACT_ATOMS: atom_id res chain seq x y z
N MET A 1 -59.15 33.95 12.60
CA MET A 1 -58.49 32.72 13.04
C MET A 1 -57.64 32.19 11.89
N ASN A 2 -56.33 32.04 12.14
CA ASN A 2 -55.34 31.17 11.49
C ASN A 2 -55.03 31.43 9.99
N HIS A 3 -53.92 32.13 9.70
CA HIS A 3 -52.57 31.60 9.39
C HIS A 3 -52.41 31.25 7.89
N LEU A 4 -51.53 31.96 7.16
CA LEU A 4 -50.22 31.50 6.63
C LEU A 4 -50.35 30.29 5.66
N ASN A 5 -49.75 30.20 4.48
CA ASN A 5 -48.49 30.77 4.04
C ASN A 5 -48.29 30.61 2.51
N LYS A 6 -47.40 31.47 2.01
CA LYS A 6 -46.83 31.57 0.66
C LYS A 6 -46.43 30.23 0.03
N PHE A 7 -46.84 30.02 -1.21
CA PHE A 7 -46.07 29.25 -2.18
C PHE A 7 -44.78 30.03 -2.48
N ASN A 8 -43.66 29.55 -1.96
CA ASN A 8 -42.33 29.85 -2.49
C ASN A 8 -41.31 28.82 -1.99
N GLY A 9 -40.71 28.12 -2.95
CA GLY A 9 -39.35 27.62 -2.85
C GLY A 9 -39.17 26.24 -2.23
N VAL A 10 -39.03 25.22 -3.08
CA VAL A 10 -37.84 24.36 -3.01
C VAL A 10 -37.36 24.14 -4.44
N SER A 11 -36.41 24.98 -4.85
CA SER A 11 -35.45 24.64 -5.89
C SER A 11 -34.79 23.34 -5.46
N SER A 12 -35.09 22.24 -6.16
CA SER A 12 -34.35 21.00 -6.06
C SER A 12 -32.96 21.24 -6.65
N LYS A 13 -32.08 21.86 -5.85
CA LYS A 13 -30.64 21.70 -6.04
C LYS A 13 -30.31 20.27 -5.63
N THR A 14 -30.56 19.32 -6.54
CA THR A 14 -29.77 18.11 -6.62
C THR A 14 -28.35 18.55 -6.94
N SER A 15 -27.60 18.96 -5.92
CA SER A 15 -26.16 19.04 -6.04
C SER A 15 -25.71 17.61 -6.30
N SER A 16 -25.42 17.31 -7.57
CA SER A 16 -24.60 16.19 -7.97
C SER A 16 -23.23 16.39 -7.32
N SER A 17 -23.11 16.07 -6.04
CA SER A 17 -21.81 16.00 -5.40
C SER A 17 -21.15 14.79 -6.01
N ASN A 18 -20.27 15.01 -6.99
CA ASN A 18 -19.28 14.01 -7.36
C ASN A 18 -18.71 13.43 -6.07
N PRO A 19 -18.68 12.09 -5.91
CA PRO A 19 -18.16 11.48 -4.70
C PRO A 19 -16.75 12.03 -4.46
N LYS A 20 -16.55 12.72 -3.34
CA LYS A 20 -15.24 13.25 -2.97
C LYS A 20 -14.40 12.10 -2.44
N SER A 21 -13.15 12.02 -2.90
CA SER A 21 -12.20 11.09 -2.31
C SER A 21 -12.09 11.33 -0.80
N PRO A 22 -11.98 10.28 0.02
CA PRO A 22 -11.65 10.39 1.43
C PRO A 22 -10.52 11.38 1.70
N SER A 23 -10.60 12.13 2.79
CA SER A 23 -9.48 13.00 3.17
C SER A 23 -8.34 12.16 3.75
N LEU A 24 -7.11 12.47 3.34
CA LEU A 24 -5.90 11.80 3.84
C LEU A 24 -5.81 11.88 5.38
N ARG A 25 -6.19 13.03 5.96
CA ARG A 25 -6.26 13.20 7.43
C ARG A 25 -7.18 12.18 8.10
N SER A 26 -8.33 11.88 7.49
CA SER A 26 -9.27 10.89 8.05
C SER A 26 -8.69 9.48 7.99
N ILE A 27 -8.03 9.13 6.88
CA ILE A 27 -7.33 7.84 6.73
C ILE A 27 -6.25 7.67 7.81
N ILE A 28 -5.38 8.68 7.95
CA ILE A 28 -4.31 8.69 8.96
C ILE A 28 -4.90 8.48 10.36
N ASN A 29 -5.97 9.20 10.71
CA ASN A 29 -6.62 9.06 12.02
C ASN A 29 -7.16 7.65 12.28
N GLN A 30 -7.78 7.01 11.29
CA GLN A 30 -8.28 5.63 11.44
C GLN A 30 -7.11 4.64 11.57
N CYS A 31 -6.04 4.81 10.79
CA CYS A 31 -4.85 3.96 10.87
C CYS A 31 -4.16 4.10 12.24
N MET A 32 -3.98 5.33 12.74
CA MET A 32 -3.44 5.55 14.08
C MET A 32 -4.28 4.84 15.16
N HIS A 33 -5.60 4.99 15.12
CA HIS A 33 -6.50 4.33 16.09
C HIS A 33 -6.46 2.79 16.01
N PHE A 34 -6.22 2.22 14.82
CA PHE A 34 -6.00 0.79 14.70
C PHE A 34 -4.66 0.38 15.33
N THR A 35 -3.58 1.11 15.01
CA THR A 35 -2.24 0.78 15.51
C THR A 35 -2.10 0.87 17.02
N THR A 36 -2.86 1.73 17.71
CA THR A 36 -2.86 1.80 19.19
C THR A 36 -3.43 0.55 19.86
N LYS A 37 -4.12 -0.32 19.12
CA LYS A 37 -4.69 -1.59 19.63
C LYS A 37 -3.79 -2.78 19.38
N LEU A 38 -2.68 -2.57 18.66
CA LEU A 38 -1.69 -3.59 18.38
C LEU A 38 -0.63 -3.60 19.48
N LYS A 39 0.09 -4.71 19.62
CA LYS A 39 1.18 -4.83 20.60
C LYS A 39 2.28 -3.82 20.26
N GLU A 40 2.59 -2.95 21.21
CA GLU A 40 3.62 -1.93 21.03
C GLU A 40 4.96 -2.56 20.63
N GLY A 41 5.63 -1.92 19.68
CA GLY A 41 6.98 -2.31 19.31
C GLY A 41 7.08 -3.59 18.48
N SER A 42 6.01 -4.08 17.84
CA SER A 42 6.07 -5.30 17.00
C SER A 42 5.77 -5.12 15.51
N PHE A 43 5.67 -3.87 15.01
CA PHE A 43 5.26 -3.62 13.62
C PHE A 43 5.66 -2.24 13.04
N GLN A 44 5.62 -2.12 11.72
CA GLN A 44 5.70 -0.87 10.93
C GLN A 44 4.47 -0.74 10.04
N PHE A 45 3.78 0.39 10.10
CA PHE A 45 2.56 0.61 9.34
C PHE A 45 2.73 1.79 8.39
N PHE A 46 2.40 1.59 7.12
CA PHE A 46 2.43 2.61 6.07
C PHE A 46 1.10 2.72 5.33
N ILE A 47 0.73 3.95 4.97
CA ILE A 47 -0.18 4.22 3.86
C ILE A 47 0.69 4.41 2.62
N VAL A 48 0.35 3.73 1.52
CA VAL A 48 1.13 3.75 0.28
C VAL A 48 0.24 4.15 -0.90
N GLY A 49 0.72 3.91 -2.13
CA GLY A 49 -0.07 4.07 -3.34
C GLY A 49 -0.57 5.50 -3.59
N SER A 50 -1.79 5.62 -4.11
CA SER A 50 -2.28 6.90 -4.66
C SER A 50 -2.45 8.01 -3.61
N TYR A 51 -2.87 7.64 -2.39
CA TYR A 51 -3.02 8.57 -1.28
C TYR A 51 -1.68 9.10 -0.78
N ALA A 52 -0.65 8.24 -0.67
CA ALA A 52 0.69 8.67 -0.27
C ALA A 52 1.36 9.57 -1.32
N ARG A 53 1.01 9.38 -2.61
CA ARG A 53 1.50 10.18 -3.73
C ARG A 53 0.74 11.49 -3.93
N GLY A 54 -0.40 11.69 -3.28
CA GLY A 54 -1.27 12.84 -3.52
C GLY A 54 -1.98 12.82 -4.89
N THR A 55 -2.07 11.65 -5.52
CA THR A 55 -2.66 11.45 -6.86
C THR A 55 -3.99 10.69 -6.82
N GLN A 56 -4.55 10.51 -5.63
CA GLN A 56 -5.83 9.82 -5.43
C GLN A 56 -6.97 10.47 -6.22
N SER A 57 -7.89 9.62 -6.66
CA SER A 57 -9.16 10.00 -7.28
C SER A 57 -10.33 9.49 -6.44
N CYS A 58 -11.57 9.81 -6.84
CA CYS A 58 -12.76 9.27 -6.18
C CYS A 58 -12.91 7.74 -6.29
N LYS A 59 -12.17 7.10 -7.21
CA LYS A 59 -12.16 5.63 -7.39
C LYS A 59 -10.97 4.96 -6.72
N SER A 60 -10.06 5.72 -6.13
CA SER A 60 -8.89 5.18 -5.47
C SER A 60 -9.28 4.49 -4.16
N ASP A 61 -8.82 3.26 -4.00
CA ASP A 61 -8.78 2.55 -2.73
C ASP A 61 -7.64 3.06 -1.86
N VAL A 62 -7.61 2.61 -0.61
CA VAL A 62 -6.57 2.98 0.37
C VAL A 62 -5.59 1.82 0.49
N ASP A 63 -4.42 1.96 -0.15
CA ASP A 63 -3.34 0.99 -0.04
C ASP A 63 -2.67 1.06 1.33
N LEU A 64 -2.63 -0.09 2.04
CA LEU A 64 -2.02 -0.23 3.36
C LEU A 64 -0.92 -1.28 3.30
N LEU A 65 0.20 -1.01 3.97
CA LEU A 65 1.33 -1.92 4.09
C LEU A 65 1.73 -2.03 5.57
N LEU A 66 1.71 -3.23 6.11
CA LEU A 66 2.00 -3.53 7.51
C LEU A 66 3.09 -4.61 7.58
N PHE A 67 4.27 -4.21 8.06
CA PHE A 67 5.31 -5.16 8.44
C PHE A 67 5.18 -5.55 9.89
N VAL A 68 5.37 -6.83 10.19
CA VAL A 68 5.46 -7.34 11.56
C VAL A 68 6.79 -8.04 11.79
N ASP A 69 7.25 -8.01 13.04
CA ASP A 69 8.57 -8.55 13.39
C ASP A 69 8.66 -10.07 13.17
N THR A 70 7.59 -10.83 13.38
CA THR A 70 7.59 -12.30 13.27
C THR A 70 6.38 -12.84 12.51
N TYR A 71 6.53 -14.05 11.97
CA TYR A 71 5.45 -14.77 11.28
C TYR A 71 4.30 -15.15 12.22
N GLU A 72 4.59 -15.53 13.47
CA GLU A 72 3.55 -15.85 14.45
C GLU A 72 2.68 -14.62 14.73
N TYR A 73 3.30 -13.45 14.90
CA TYR A 73 2.54 -12.22 15.13
C TYR A 73 1.70 -11.84 13.91
N LYS A 74 2.18 -12.10 12.68
CA LYS A 74 1.38 -11.95 11.46
C LYS A 74 0.10 -12.78 11.53
N GLN A 75 0.21 -14.06 11.87
CA GLN A 75 -0.95 -14.97 11.97
C GLN A 75 -1.96 -14.49 13.02
N GLU A 76 -1.47 -13.96 14.16
CA GLU A 76 -2.35 -13.44 15.21
C GLU A 76 -3.14 -12.19 14.80
N ILE A 77 -2.60 -11.36 13.90
CA ILE A 77 -3.21 -10.07 13.54
C ILE A 77 -3.86 -10.04 12.15
N ASP A 78 -3.62 -11.01 11.28
CA ASP A 78 -4.11 -11.01 9.89
C ASP A 78 -5.62 -10.76 9.80
N GLN A 79 -6.41 -11.53 10.56
CA GLN A 79 -7.87 -11.36 10.58
C GLN A 79 -8.28 -9.96 11.08
N LYS A 80 -7.58 -9.41 12.09
CA LYS A 80 -7.85 -8.06 12.63
C LYS A 80 -7.49 -6.97 11.62
N PHE A 81 -6.38 -7.13 10.91
CA PHE A 81 -5.91 -6.21 9.89
C PHE A 81 -6.86 -6.19 8.68
N ARG A 82 -7.25 -7.35 8.15
CA ARG A 82 -8.22 -7.45 7.06
C ARG A 82 -9.59 -6.88 7.45
N ALA A 83 -10.08 -7.20 8.65
CA ALA A 83 -11.33 -6.63 9.15
C ALA A 83 -11.26 -5.10 9.28
N PHE A 84 -10.12 -4.58 9.73
CA PHE A 84 -9.86 -3.14 9.76
C PHE A 84 -9.85 -2.54 8.34
N TYR A 85 -9.16 -3.14 7.38
CA TYR A 85 -9.10 -2.68 5.99
C TYR A 85 -10.49 -2.51 5.38
N PHE A 86 -11.36 -3.51 5.50
CA PHE A 86 -12.74 -3.41 4.98
C PHE A 86 -13.59 -2.40 5.76
N THR A 87 -13.41 -2.31 7.08
CA THR A 87 -14.11 -1.33 7.91
C THR A 87 -13.70 0.10 7.57
N LEU A 88 -12.42 0.33 7.30
CA LEU A 88 -11.87 1.61 6.86
C LEU A 88 -12.56 2.06 5.56
N HIS A 89 -12.56 1.20 4.54
CA HIS A 89 -13.20 1.47 3.25
C HIS A 89 -14.69 1.76 3.39
N LYS A 90 -15.40 0.96 4.20
CA LYS A 90 -16.82 1.17 4.49
C LYS A 90 -17.08 2.53 5.16
N LYS A 91 -16.28 2.91 6.16
CA LYS A 91 -16.41 4.20 6.87
C LYS A 91 -16.10 5.40 5.98
N LEU A 92 -15.18 5.23 5.04
CA LEU A 92 -14.73 6.29 4.15
C LEU A 92 -15.52 6.36 2.83
N HIS A 93 -16.46 5.43 2.62
CA HIS A 93 -17.24 5.31 1.39
C HIS A 93 -16.37 5.15 0.12
N CYS A 94 -15.26 4.43 0.23
CA CYS A 94 -14.42 4.04 -0.92
C CYS A 94 -14.49 2.52 -1.15
N THR A 95 -14.27 2.10 -2.39
CA THR A 95 -14.25 0.68 -2.77
C THR A 95 -12.93 0.05 -2.32
N PRO A 96 -12.95 -1.06 -1.57
CA PRO A 96 -11.75 -1.82 -1.24
C PRO A 96 -11.24 -2.62 -2.45
N ASP A 97 -9.93 -2.88 -2.50
CA ASP A 97 -9.40 -3.99 -3.29
C ASP A 97 -9.82 -5.31 -2.62
N LEU A 98 -10.52 -6.15 -3.37
CA LEU A 98 -11.00 -7.45 -2.90
C LEU A 98 -9.96 -8.56 -3.10
N ASN A 99 -9.03 -8.37 -4.04
CA ASN A 99 -8.00 -9.34 -4.38
C ASN A 99 -6.79 -9.18 -3.44
N TYR A 100 -6.44 -7.93 -3.09
CA TYR A 100 -5.29 -7.61 -2.23
C TYR A 100 -5.71 -6.67 -1.09
N PRO A 101 -6.42 -7.16 -0.06
CA PRO A 101 -6.98 -6.32 0.99
C PRO A 101 -5.92 -5.91 2.03
N GLY A 102 -5.03 -5.02 1.61
CA GLY A 102 -3.87 -4.57 2.37
C GLY A 102 -2.77 -5.64 2.46
N GLU A 103 -1.53 -5.17 2.43
CA GLU A 103 -0.35 -6.02 2.50
C GLU A 103 0.09 -6.17 3.97
N LEU A 104 -0.02 -7.38 4.52
CA LEU A 104 0.52 -7.74 5.83
C LEU A 104 1.62 -8.78 5.64
N ILE A 105 2.84 -8.44 6.07
CA ILE A 105 4.05 -9.19 5.74
C ILE A 105 4.93 -9.30 6.98
N SER A 106 5.50 -10.46 7.26
CA SER A 106 6.56 -10.56 8.27
C SER A 106 7.91 -10.12 7.69
N ILE A 107 8.81 -9.60 8.53
CA ILE A 107 10.17 -9.25 8.08
C ILE A 107 10.89 -10.48 7.48
N GLU A 108 10.63 -11.67 8.04
CA GLU A 108 11.15 -12.93 7.52
C GLU A 108 10.63 -13.25 6.11
N GLU A 109 9.31 -13.15 5.88
CA GLU A 109 8.71 -13.37 4.55
C GLU A 109 9.29 -12.42 3.50
N PHE A 110 9.46 -11.15 3.87
CA PHE A 110 10.03 -10.14 3.00
C PHE A 110 11.48 -10.43 2.62
N ASN A 111 12.32 -10.75 3.60
CA ASN A 111 13.72 -11.09 3.36
C ASN A 111 13.84 -12.36 2.50
N ASN A 112 13.04 -13.40 2.81
CA ASN A 112 13.01 -14.62 2.03
C ASN A 112 12.61 -14.35 0.57
N ALA A 113 11.59 -13.51 0.34
CA ALA A 113 11.17 -13.15 -1.01
C ALA A 113 12.28 -12.42 -1.78
N ILE A 114 13.00 -11.49 -1.13
CA ILE A 114 14.15 -10.80 -1.72
C ILE A 114 15.28 -11.77 -2.06
N GLU A 115 15.67 -12.65 -1.13
CA GLU A 115 16.77 -13.60 -1.34
C GLU A 115 16.51 -14.55 -2.52
N HIS A 116 15.28 -15.04 -2.65
CA HIS A 116 14.90 -15.89 -3.78
C HIS A 116 14.85 -15.10 -5.10
N SER A 117 14.64 -13.78 -5.02
CA SER A 117 14.47 -12.89 -6.17
C SER A 117 15.77 -12.26 -6.67
N ILE A 118 16.86 -12.29 -5.87
CA ILE A 118 18.20 -11.88 -6.28
C ILE A 118 18.95 -13.10 -6.82
N THR A 119 18.39 -13.70 -7.87
CA THR A 119 19.03 -14.79 -8.59
C THR A 119 18.69 -14.65 -10.07
N GLU A 120 19.57 -15.11 -10.96
CA GLU A 120 19.28 -15.13 -12.40
C GLU A 120 18.31 -16.27 -12.77
N ASN A 121 18.08 -17.22 -11.87
CA ASN A 121 17.26 -18.40 -12.10
C ASN A 121 16.02 -18.37 -11.21
N ILE A 122 14.98 -17.71 -11.69
CA ILE A 122 13.77 -17.47 -10.91
C ILE A 122 12.99 -18.77 -10.78
N SER A 123 13.03 -19.31 -9.57
CA SER A 123 12.28 -20.50 -9.19
C SER A 123 10.81 -20.21 -8.89
N SER A 124 10.44 -18.96 -8.59
CA SER A 124 9.05 -18.54 -8.35
C SER A 124 8.77 -17.11 -8.87
N PRO A 125 8.08 -16.97 -10.00
CA PRO A 125 7.65 -15.67 -10.55
C PRO A 125 6.71 -14.90 -9.62
N GLU A 126 5.95 -15.58 -8.77
CA GLU A 126 5.05 -14.99 -7.78
C GLU A 126 5.84 -14.33 -6.64
N LEU A 127 6.84 -15.02 -6.07
CA LEU A 127 7.70 -14.42 -5.05
C LEU A 127 8.47 -13.21 -5.57
N LEU A 128 8.89 -13.23 -6.83
CA LEU A 128 9.49 -12.07 -7.48
C LEU A 128 8.51 -10.92 -7.66
N TYR A 129 7.26 -11.22 -8.06
CA TYR A 129 6.22 -10.20 -8.14
C TYR A 129 6.06 -9.49 -6.79
N ASP A 130 5.86 -10.27 -5.73
CA ASP A 130 5.65 -9.78 -4.38
C ASP A 130 6.86 -8.96 -3.90
N ALA A 131 8.07 -9.50 -4.05
CA ALA A 131 9.30 -8.82 -3.65
C ALA A 131 9.48 -7.46 -4.34
N LEU A 132 9.21 -7.38 -5.65
CA LEU A 132 9.27 -6.14 -6.41
C LEU A 132 8.18 -5.15 -5.97
N VAL A 133 6.95 -5.62 -5.77
CA VAL A 133 5.83 -4.78 -5.33
C VAL A 133 6.12 -4.19 -3.96
N TRP A 134 6.43 -5.01 -2.96
CA TRP A 134 6.71 -4.56 -1.59
C TRP A 134 7.91 -3.61 -1.53
N SER A 135 8.99 -3.93 -2.25
CA SER A 135 10.17 -3.06 -2.34
C SER A 135 9.85 -1.72 -3.00
N SER A 136 9.02 -1.71 -4.05
CA SER A 136 8.60 -0.47 -4.72
C SER A 136 7.72 0.41 -3.82
N MET A 137 6.88 -0.20 -2.97
CA MET A 137 6.06 0.51 -2.00
C MET A 137 6.93 1.15 -0.90
N LEU A 138 7.95 0.44 -0.41
CA LEU A 138 8.88 0.94 0.62
C LEU A 138 9.78 2.07 0.13
N LEU A 139 10.25 1.98 -1.13
CA LEU A 139 11.14 2.99 -1.72
C LEU A 139 10.38 4.18 -2.33
N GLY A 140 9.11 3.99 -2.67
CA GLY A 140 8.25 5.04 -3.18
C GLY A 140 7.73 5.99 -2.10
N PRO A 141 6.88 6.96 -2.49
CA PRO A 141 6.18 7.81 -1.54
C PRO A 141 5.29 6.99 -0.60
N GLN A 142 5.50 7.17 0.70
CA GLN A 142 4.76 6.50 1.77
C GLN A 142 4.50 7.45 2.94
N ILE A 143 3.43 7.19 3.69
CA ILE A 143 3.13 7.87 4.95
C ILE A 143 3.24 6.85 6.07
N SER A 144 4.31 6.95 6.86
CA SER A 144 4.54 6.10 8.01
C SER A 144 3.65 6.49 9.18
N ILE A 145 2.84 5.55 9.66
CA ILE A 145 1.96 5.70 10.83
C ILE A 145 2.71 5.32 12.11
N THR A 146 3.48 4.24 12.08
CA THR A 146 4.48 3.91 13.10
C THR A 146 5.87 4.04 12.51
N ARG A 147 6.85 4.40 13.34
CA ARG A 147 8.25 4.53 12.92
C ARG A 147 9.16 3.87 13.94
N LYS A 148 9.73 2.73 13.56
CA LYS A 148 11.00 2.27 14.15
C LYS A 148 12.09 2.52 13.12
N GLU A 149 12.81 3.62 13.26
CA GLU A 149 13.70 4.13 12.21
C GLU A 149 14.71 3.07 11.74
N HIS A 150 15.35 2.35 12.67
CA HIS A 150 16.32 1.31 12.36
C HIS A 150 15.77 0.18 11.48
N GLN A 151 14.57 -0.32 11.79
CA GLN A 151 13.94 -1.37 10.99
C GLN A 151 13.54 -0.84 9.60
N LEU A 152 13.03 0.40 9.53
CA LEU A 152 12.68 0.99 8.24
C LEU A 152 13.91 1.14 7.34
N ILE A 153 15.05 1.57 7.90
CA ILE A 153 16.32 1.65 7.18
C ILE A 153 16.70 0.27 6.63
N ALA A 154 16.71 -0.76 7.47
CA ALA A 154 17.07 -2.12 7.05
C ALA A 154 16.16 -2.65 5.93
N LEU A 155 14.83 -2.45 6.04
CA LEU A 155 13.87 -2.84 4.99
C LEU A 155 14.13 -2.11 3.67
N LYS A 156 14.45 -0.81 3.74
CA LYS A 156 14.79 -0.02 2.55
C LYS A 156 16.11 -0.45 1.92
N GLU A 157 17.13 -0.76 2.71
CA GLU A 157 18.42 -1.25 2.21
C GLU A 157 18.23 -2.55 1.41
N ARG A 158 17.47 -3.51 1.94
CA ARG A 158 17.13 -4.75 1.23
C ARG A 158 16.32 -4.49 -0.03
N SER A 159 15.36 -3.57 0.02
CA SER A 159 14.59 -3.15 -1.16
C SER A 159 15.48 -2.57 -2.26
N LEU A 160 16.47 -1.75 -1.88
CA LEU A 160 17.41 -1.13 -2.83
C LEU A 160 18.27 -2.19 -3.53
N GLU A 161 18.76 -3.17 -2.78
CA GLU A 161 19.56 -4.28 -3.32
C GLU A 161 18.80 -5.04 -4.42
N LEU A 162 17.55 -5.42 -4.16
CA LEU A 162 16.70 -6.08 -5.15
C LEU A 162 16.50 -5.21 -6.39
N MET A 163 16.16 -3.93 -6.18
CA MET A 163 15.85 -3.02 -7.28
C MET A 163 17.07 -2.71 -8.14
N GLU A 164 18.25 -2.55 -7.55
CA GLU A 164 19.50 -2.36 -8.29
C GLU A 164 19.89 -3.60 -9.09
N PHE A 165 19.76 -4.80 -8.51
CA PHE A 165 19.99 -6.05 -9.21
C PHE A 165 19.14 -6.12 -10.49
N TRP A 166 17.82 -6.00 -10.35
CA TRP A 166 16.92 -6.11 -11.49
C TRP A 166 17.05 -4.96 -12.48
N ARG A 167 17.34 -3.73 -12.02
CA ARG A 167 17.64 -2.61 -12.90
C ARG A 167 18.85 -2.92 -13.77
N GLY A 168 19.92 -3.47 -13.20
CA GLY A 168 21.11 -3.91 -13.93
C GLY A 168 20.79 -4.97 -14.99
N CYS A 169 19.90 -5.91 -14.68
CA CYS A 169 19.52 -6.99 -15.60
C CYS A 169 18.64 -6.54 -16.77
N VAL A 170 17.75 -5.56 -16.58
CA VAL A 170 16.67 -5.25 -17.55
C VAL A 170 16.69 -3.83 -18.10
N ALA A 171 17.32 -2.89 -17.39
CA ALA A 171 17.35 -1.48 -17.77
C ALA A 171 18.63 -0.78 -17.24
N PRO A 172 19.84 -1.27 -17.60
CA PRO A 172 21.10 -0.82 -16.98
C PRO A 172 21.39 0.68 -17.16
N ASN A 173 20.84 1.27 -18.23
CA ASN A 173 21.00 2.69 -18.55
C ASN A 173 19.93 3.59 -17.91
N SER A 174 18.95 3.03 -17.20
CA SER A 174 17.91 3.81 -16.50
C SER A 174 18.36 4.21 -15.09
N SER A 175 17.88 5.36 -14.60
CA SER A 175 18.05 5.72 -13.20
C SER A 175 17.20 4.81 -12.29
N LEU A 176 17.66 4.58 -11.07
CA LEU A 176 16.93 3.78 -10.08
C LEU A 176 15.53 4.35 -9.81
N GLU A 177 15.40 5.68 -9.71
CA GLU A 177 14.11 6.35 -9.51
C GLU A 177 13.12 6.09 -10.65
N THR A 178 13.61 6.12 -11.90
CA THR A 178 12.80 5.80 -13.09
C THR A 178 12.38 4.34 -13.08
N PHE A 179 13.29 3.46 -12.69
CA PHE A 179 13.04 2.03 -12.59
C PHE A 179 11.98 1.69 -11.55
N ILE A 180 12.12 2.21 -10.32
CA ILE A 180 11.15 2.02 -9.22
C ILE A 180 9.77 2.59 -9.58
N SER A 181 9.73 3.71 -10.30
CA SER A 181 8.49 4.38 -10.69
C SER A 181 7.77 3.73 -11.88
N ASN A 182 8.36 2.70 -12.50
CA ASN A 182 7.80 2.02 -13.66
C ASN A 182 6.52 1.26 -13.28
N LYS A 183 5.36 1.72 -13.77
CA LYS A 183 4.05 1.06 -13.54
C LYS A 183 3.97 -0.37 -14.08
N ASN A 184 4.86 -0.70 -15.02
CA ASN A 184 4.96 -1.99 -15.66
C ASN A 184 6.21 -2.75 -15.20
N LEU A 185 6.79 -2.41 -14.03
CA LEU A 185 8.04 -2.95 -13.52
C LEU A 185 8.06 -4.48 -13.57
N TYR A 186 7.04 -5.13 -12.98
CA TYR A 186 6.96 -6.59 -13.01
C TYR A 186 6.95 -7.15 -14.43
N SER A 187 6.11 -6.63 -15.32
CA SER A 187 6.07 -7.11 -16.72
C SER A 187 7.38 -6.86 -17.48
N THR A 188 8.14 -5.83 -17.08
CA THR A 188 9.45 -5.50 -17.65
C THR A 188 10.47 -6.54 -17.20
N VAL A 189 10.48 -6.85 -15.91
CA VAL A 189 11.32 -7.91 -15.33
C VAL A 189 10.94 -9.28 -15.89
N HIS A 190 9.65 -9.63 -15.87
CA HIS A 190 9.13 -10.92 -16.33
C HIS A 190 9.50 -11.22 -17.77
N ARG A 191 9.43 -10.22 -18.67
CA ARG A 191 9.88 -10.40 -20.04
C ARG A 191 11.33 -10.84 -20.10
N ARG A 192 12.25 -10.25 -19.32
CA ARG A 192 13.67 -10.62 -19.34
C ARG A 192 13.89 -12.09 -18.97
N ILE A 193 13.17 -12.59 -17.96
CA ILE A 193 13.25 -13.98 -17.50
C ILE A 193 13.00 -14.94 -18.66
N LEU A 194 11.96 -14.67 -19.47
CA LEU A 194 11.58 -15.53 -20.59
C LEU A 194 12.63 -15.59 -21.72
N TRP A 195 13.65 -14.72 -21.70
CA TRP A 195 14.72 -14.66 -22.70
C TRP A 195 16.09 -15.13 -22.18
N ILE A 196 16.17 -15.59 -20.92
CA ILE A 196 17.34 -16.22 -20.32
C ILE A 196 17.12 -17.73 -20.35
#